data_AF-A0A2I2F430-F1
#
_entry.id   AF-A0A2I2F430-F1
#
_cell.length_a   1.000
_cell.length_b   1.000
_cell.length_c   1.000
_cell.angle_alpha   90.00
_cell.angle_beta   90.00
_cell.angle_gamma   90.00
#
_symmetry.space_group_name_H-M   'P 1'
#
loop_
_entity.id
_entity.type
_entity.pdbx_description
1 polymer ?
#
loop_
_entity_poly.entity_id
_entity_poly.type
_entity_poly.pdbx_seq_one_letter_code
_entity_poly.pdbx_strand_id
1 'polypeptide(L)'
;MVNGLREDFQALKMNSVENLLYIAGVFQATELRDRIYSVLGLQGANISRSDAQVVEPDYEKPVEDVFAEAAKACIMQSSSLTICGLKDCASPQMQESLPSWVPNFATTTLTSNTSLCRPLPLRPYDACGDTSLVAAWPYEERPDLLVTSSCNIETVVSLSDNLPRGQGALKSIVVEWTKLASTVGREYPTGEFAPDVFVRTCVVDTSGPLRQSPMPRNYHDSLCRLFERCFTHHVVLKCGELNRLDETVLQECTNPLIATLMVDAYQTEGPANRDEAEQSGTATVDTTASGTSFGGATVDPGAVDALWLACTNRRFFVTGNGFFGLGPRDLQAGDEVHILGGTPVPFVLRPYAASAEGSGGPDEDRRTPTVLDAIGEDDIKLYRMVGECYIHGYMQGQVSTRNDVEWEGIGIF
;
A
#
# COMPACT_ATOMS: atom_id res chain seq x y z
N MET A 1 16.54 -1.09 18.08
CA MET A 1 16.95 -0.63 19.42
C MET A 1 16.57 0.84 19.48
N VAL A 2 15.44 1.18 20.10
CA VAL A 2 14.86 2.55 20.12
C VAL A 2 15.37 3.22 21.39
N ASN A 3 16.26 4.21 21.25
CA ASN A 3 16.70 5.03 22.37
C ASN A 3 15.58 6.03 22.67
N GLY A 4 14.76 5.73 23.69
CA GLY A 4 13.83 6.67 24.32
C GLY A 4 13.00 7.53 23.38
N LEU A 5 11.84 7.02 22.95
CA LEU A 5 10.82 7.71 22.12
C LEU A 5 10.71 9.22 22.37
N ARG A 6 10.75 9.68 23.62
CA ARG A 6 10.63 11.10 24.00
C ARG A 6 11.70 12.02 23.38
N GLU A 7 12.95 11.55 23.25
CA GLU A 7 14.04 12.35 22.68
C GLU A 7 13.91 12.44 21.15
N ASP A 8 13.51 11.34 20.50
CA ASP A 8 13.17 11.31 19.07
C ASP A 8 11.95 12.20 18.75
N PHE A 9 10.95 12.24 19.64
CA PHE A 9 9.75 13.10 19.51
C PHE A 9 10.08 14.60 19.49
N GLN A 10 10.97 15.04 20.39
CA GLN A 10 11.38 16.44 20.46
C GLN A 10 12.31 16.83 19.29
N ALA A 11 13.14 15.90 18.84
CA ALA A 11 14.05 16.12 17.71
C ALA A 11 13.32 16.18 16.35
N LEU A 12 12.27 15.38 16.15
CA LEU A 12 11.52 15.30 14.89
C LEU A 12 10.33 16.27 14.78
N LYS A 13 10.03 17.06 15.83
CA LYS A 13 8.86 17.97 15.92
C LYS A 13 7.53 17.27 15.59
N MET A 14 7.39 15.98 15.92
CA MET A 14 6.20 15.17 15.64
C MET A 14 5.07 15.45 16.64
N ASN A 15 4.52 16.67 16.61
CA ASN A 15 3.54 17.16 17.60
C ASN A 15 2.08 17.16 17.11
N SER A 16 1.81 16.67 15.89
CA SER A 16 0.43 16.57 15.39
C SER A 16 -0.30 15.36 15.97
N VAL A 17 -1.62 15.44 16.10
CA VAL A 17 -2.44 14.32 16.57
C VAL A 17 -2.28 13.11 15.67
N GLU A 18 -2.17 13.33 14.36
CA GLU A 18 -1.90 12.31 13.36
C GLU A 18 -0.61 11.52 13.66
N ASN A 19 0.48 12.22 14.00
CA ASN A 19 1.76 11.61 14.38
C ASN A 19 1.63 10.80 15.67
N LEU A 20 0.90 11.33 16.66
CA LEU A 20 0.71 10.66 17.93
C LEU A 20 -0.17 9.42 17.80
N LEU A 21 -1.25 9.46 17.00
CA LEU A 21 -2.10 8.29 16.72
C LEU A 21 -1.35 7.23 15.91
N TYR A 22 -0.54 7.65 14.95
CA TYR A 22 0.34 6.77 14.19
C TYR A 22 1.27 5.95 15.11
N ILE A 23 1.83 6.60 16.13
CA ILE A 23 2.77 5.97 17.08
C ILE A 23 2.02 5.24 18.21
N ALA A 24 0.87 5.75 18.64
CA ALA A 24 0.01 5.15 19.66
C ALA A 24 -0.44 3.74 19.28
N GLY A 25 -0.51 3.43 17.99
CA GLY A 25 -0.83 2.10 17.47
C GLY A 25 0.09 0.96 17.94
N VAL A 26 1.30 1.28 18.42
CA VAL A 26 2.26 0.32 18.97
C VAL A 26 1.93 -0.04 20.43
N PHE A 27 1.13 0.76 21.13
CA PHE A 27 0.81 0.57 22.54
C PHE A 27 -0.47 -0.24 22.74
N GLN A 28 -0.47 -1.11 23.75
CA GLN A 28 -1.67 -1.83 24.16
C GLN A 28 -2.58 -0.91 24.97
N ALA A 29 -3.90 -0.99 24.71
CA ALA A 29 -4.91 -0.31 25.51
C ALA A 29 -5.97 -1.35 25.93
N THR A 30 -6.35 -1.32 27.20
CA THR A 30 -7.38 -2.20 27.75
C THR A 30 -8.78 -1.76 27.27
N GLU A 31 -8.98 -0.46 27.17
CA GLU A 31 -10.19 0.18 26.63
C GLU A 31 -9.84 0.85 25.29
N LEU A 32 -10.68 0.65 24.26
CA LEU A 32 -10.38 1.10 22.91
C LEU A 32 -10.38 2.62 22.79
N ARG A 33 -11.27 3.28 23.54
CA ARG A 33 -11.41 4.76 23.58
C ARG A 33 -10.19 5.44 24.19
N ASP A 34 -9.51 4.78 25.14
CA ASP A 34 -8.34 5.33 25.81
C ASP A 34 -7.20 5.63 24.83
N ARG A 35 -7.13 4.94 23.69
CA ARG A 35 -6.14 5.26 22.64
C ARG A 35 -6.32 6.65 22.07
N ILE A 36 -7.57 7.08 21.92
CA ILE A 36 -7.91 8.41 21.43
C ILE A 36 -7.74 9.43 22.55
N TYR A 37 -8.36 9.20 23.71
CA TYR A 37 -8.33 10.16 24.81
C TYR A 37 -6.95 10.35 25.42
N SER A 38 -6.11 9.32 25.45
CA SER A 38 -4.72 9.46 25.90
C SER A 38 -3.91 10.37 24.98
N VAL A 39 -4.05 10.22 23.66
CA VAL A 39 -3.35 11.04 22.67
C VAL A 39 -3.83 12.49 22.71
N LEU A 40 -5.14 12.71 22.82
CA LEU A 40 -5.71 14.06 22.94
C LEU A 40 -5.31 14.75 24.26
N GLY A 41 -5.20 13.99 25.35
CA GLY A 41 -4.68 14.48 26.63
C GLY A 41 -3.23 14.97 26.55
N LEU A 42 -2.40 14.36 25.70
CA LEU A 42 -1.02 14.81 25.45
C LEU A 42 -0.96 16.11 24.66
N GLN A 43 -1.91 16.34 23.76
CA GLN A 43 -2.00 17.58 22.97
C GLN A 43 -2.37 18.79 23.84
N GLY A 44 -3.27 18.61 24.80
CA GLY A 44 -3.66 19.65 25.78
C GLY A 44 -2.52 20.12 26.70
N ALA A 45 -1.40 19.40 26.74
CA ALA A 45 -0.19 19.78 27.47
C ALA A 45 0.78 20.66 26.65
N ASN A 46 0.67 20.68 25.32
CA ASN A 46 1.64 21.30 24.41
C ASN A 46 1.08 22.42 23.51
N ILE A 47 -0.24 22.64 23.47
CA ILE A 47 -0.90 23.68 22.67
C ILE A 47 -1.75 24.56 23.60
N SER A 48 -1.67 25.89 23.47
CA SER A 48 -2.54 26.83 24.20
C SER A 48 -4.01 26.43 24.00
N ARG A 49 -4.74 26.26 25.10
CA ARG A 49 -6.15 25.79 25.16
C ARG A 49 -7.17 26.59 24.32
N SER A 50 -6.77 27.65 23.62
CA SER A 50 -7.67 28.56 22.91
C SER A 50 -8.06 28.09 21.50
N ASP A 51 -7.28 27.22 20.84
CA ASP A 51 -7.47 26.93 19.40
C ASP A 51 -7.86 25.47 19.08
N ALA A 52 -7.91 24.58 20.07
CA ALA A 52 -8.31 23.18 19.87
C ALA A 52 -9.76 22.97 20.31
N GLN A 53 -10.61 22.44 19.42
CA GLN A 53 -11.78 21.66 19.85
C GLN A 53 -11.26 20.46 20.66
N VAL A 54 -11.18 20.63 21.98
CA VAL A 54 -10.80 19.55 22.89
C VAL A 54 -11.97 18.57 22.91
N VAL A 55 -11.81 17.39 22.30
CA VAL A 55 -12.76 16.31 22.47
C VAL A 55 -12.65 15.85 23.93
N GLU A 56 -13.66 16.17 24.73
CA GLU A 56 -13.71 15.73 26.12
C GLU A 56 -13.94 14.21 26.18
N PRO A 57 -13.25 13.48 27.08
CA PRO A 57 -13.46 12.04 27.22
C PRO A 57 -14.91 11.71 27.61
N ASP A 58 -15.60 10.98 26.74
CA ASP A 58 -16.97 10.52 26.94
C ASP A 58 -17.04 9.00 26.69
N TYR A 59 -17.09 8.24 27.78
CA TYR A 59 -17.10 6.79 27.74
C TYR A 59 -18.51 6.20 27.49
N GLU A 60 -19.55 7.04 27.45
CA GLU A 60 -20.91 6.60 27.12
C GLU A 60 -21.13 6.49 25.60
N LYS A 61 -20.31 7.19 24.80
CA LYS A 61 -20.37 7.12 23.33
C LYS A 61 -19.95 5.75 22.78
N PRO A 62 -20.58 5.27 21.69
CA PRO A 62 -20.07 4.15 20.89
C PRO A 62 -18.61 4.37 20.46
N VAL A 63 -17.84 3.28 20.35
CA VAL A 63 -16.42 3.36 19.98
C VAL A 63 -16.27 3.91 18.55
N GLU A 64 -17.20 3.54 17.68
CA GLU A 64 -17.28 3.94 16.28
C GLU A 64 -17.40 5.45 16.14
N ASP A 65 -18.25 6.08 16.95
CA ASP A 65 -18.45 7.53 16.96
C ASP A 65 -17.20 8.25 17.46
N VAL A 66 -16.56 7.73 18.52
CA VAL A 66 -15.30 8.28 19.04
C VAL A 66 -14.19 8.21 17.98
N PHE A 67 -14.12 7.11 17.21
CA PHE A 67 -13.14 6.95 16.14
C PHE A 67 -13.43 7.90 14.97
N ALA A 68 -14.69 8.05 14.56
CA ALA A 68 -15.09 8.97 13.50
C ALA A 68 -14.81 10.43 13.88
N GLU A 69 -15.14 10.84 15.11
CA GLU A 69 -14.84 12.16 15.65
C GLU A 69 -13.33 12.43 15.68
N ALA A 70 -12.52 11.45 16.12
CA ALA A 70 -11.07 11.56 16.14
C ALA A 70 -10.46 11.67 14.74
N ALA A 71 -10.91 10.85 13.79
CA ALA A 71 -10.46 10.90 12.40
C ALA A 71 -10.81 12.24 11.76
N LYS A 72 -12.04 12.73 11.94
CA LYS A 72 -12.48 14.05 11.49
C LYS A 72 -11.63 15.17 12.07
N ALA A 73 -11.36 15.14 13.38
CA ALA A 73 -10.49 16.12 14.02
C ALA A 73 -9.06 16.11 13.45
N CYS A 74 -8.51 14.92 13.18
CA CYS A 74 -7.19 14.79 12.53
C CYS A 74 -7.17 15.41 11.14
N ILE A 75 -8.17 15.08 10.30
CA ILE A 75 -8.29 15.59 8.93
C ILE A 75 -8.34 17.12 8.92
N MET A 76 -9.17 17.70 9.80
CA MET A 76 -9.32 19.15 9.90
C MET A 76 -8.04 19.83 10.43
N GLN A 77 -7.37 19.22 11.39
CA GLN A 77 -6.15 19.79 11.97
C GLN A 77 -4.95 19.71 11.02
N SER A 78 -4.73 18.56 10.39
CA SER A 78 -3.56 18.36 9.50
C SER A 78 -3.80 18.83 8.08
N SER A 79 -5.05 19.19 7.73
CA SER A 79 -5.46 19.50 6.36
C SER A 79 -5.06 18.40 5.38
N SER A 80 -5.18 17.14 5.82
CA SER A 80 -4.75 15.96 5.09
C SER A 80 -5.62 14.74 5.39
N LEU A 81 -5.85 13.90 4.38
CA LEU A 81 -6.53 12.61 4.55
C LEU A 81 -5.58 11.44 4.85
N THR A 82 -4.31 11.72 5.18
CA THR A 82 -3.29 10.69 5.47
C THR A 82 -3.73 9.71 6.57
N ILE A 83 -4.50 10.17 7.56
CA ILE A 83 -5.04 9.32 8.63
C ILE A 83 -5.93 8.18 8.11
N CYS A 84 -6.61 8.38 6.97
CA CYS A 84 -7.49 7.38 6.35
C CYS A 84 -6.71 6.18 5.79
N GLY A 85 -5.40 6.34 5.56
CA GLY A 85 -4.52 5.25 5.13
C GLY A 85 -4.23 4.20 6.21
N LEU A 86 -4.53 4.49 7.49
CA LEU A 86 -4.25 3.60 8.63
C LEU A 86 -5.28 2.47 8.79
N LYS A 87 -5.64 1.82 7.69
CA LYS A 87 -6.59 0.70 7.71
C LYS A 87 -5.91 -0.59 8.21
N ASP A 88 -6.48 -1.21 9.23
CA ASP A 88 -6.01 -2.51 9.73
C ASP A 88 -6.89 -3.65 9.20
N CYS A 89 -6.25 -4.70 8.68
CA CYS A 89 -6.89 -5.93 8.24
C CYS A 89 -7.08 -6.95 9.38
N ALA A 90 -6.50 -6.71 10.57
CA ALA A 90 -6.50 -7.68 11.67
C ALA A 90 -7.87 -7.82 12.37
N SER A 91 -8.73 -6.80 12.29
CA SER A 91 -10.08 -6.83 12.87
C SER A 91 -11.14 -6.40 11.84
N PRO A 92 -11.51 -7.29 10.90
CA PRO A 92 -12.43 -6.98 9.80
C PRO A 92 -13.81 -6.55 10.29
N GLN A 93 -14.33 -7.19 11.34
CA GLN A 93 -15.66 -6.92 11.90
C GLN A 93 -15.80 -5.47 12.39
N MET A 94 -14.77 -4.94 13.05
CA MET A 94 -14.75 -3.54 13.49
C MET A 94 -14.57 -2.59 12.30
N GLN A 95 -13.73 -2.96 11.32
CA GLN A 95 -13.55 -2.12 10.13
C GLN A 95 -14.83 -2.03 9.29
N GLU A 96 -15.67 -3.07 9.29
CA GLU A 96 -17.00 -3.05 8.66
C GLU A 96 -17.99 -2.17 9.42
N SER A 97 -17.87 -2.01 10.75
CA SER A 97 -18.74 -1.14 11.55
C SER A 97 -18.38 0.35 11.51
N LEU A 98 -17.26 0.72 10.89
CA LEU A 98 -16.79 2.09 10.72
C LEU A 98 -17.08 2.63 9.30
N PRO A 99 -17.32 3.94 9.12
CA PRO A 99 -17.30 4.58 7.81
C PRO A 99 -15.97 4.30 7.10
N SER A 100 -15.95 4.13 5.78
CA SER A 100 -14.76 3.58 5.11
C SER A 100 -13.51 4.48 5.15
N TRP A 101 -13.70 5.79 5.35
CA TRP A 101 -12.62 6.77 5.56
C TRP A 101 -12.09 6.78 7.00
N VAL A 102 -12.78 6.14 7.95
CA VAL A 102 -12.36 6.07 9.36
C VAL A 102 -11.43 4.87 9.55
N PRO A 103 -10.18 5.09 10.01
CA PRO A 103 -9.29 3.99 10.34
C PRO A 103 -9.74 3.27 11.60
N ASN A 104 -9.51 1.97 11.65
CA ASN A 104 -9.69 1.21 12.88
C ASN A 104 -8.55 1.47 13.86
N PHE A 105 -8.81 2.32 14.86
CA PHE A 105 -7.82 2.63 15.91
C PHE A 105 -7.67 1.51 16.96
N ALA A 106 -8.47 0.44 16.91
CA ALA A 106 -8.44 -0.64 17.90
C ALA A 106 -7.18 -1.50 17.83
N THR A 107 -6.54 -1.61 16.66
CA THR A 107 -5.28 -2.34 16.49
C THR A 107 -4.53 -1.71 15.32
N THR A 108 -3.28 -1.31 15.53
CA THR A 108 -2.46 -0.66 14.49
C THR A 108 -1.01 -1.14 14.55
N THR A 109 -0.77 -2.28 15.20
CA THR A 109 0.56 -2.90 15.35
C THR A 109 1.19 -3.30 14.01
N LEU A 110 0.39 -3.52 12.96
CA LEU A 110 0.88 -3.84 11.60
C LEU A 110 1.07 -2.61 10.70
N THR A 111 0.32 -1.52 10.94
CA THR A 111 0.20 -0.39 9.99
C THR A 111 1.35 0.61 10.08
N SER A 112 2.01 0.75 11.24
CA SER A 112 3.07 1.75 11.41
C SER A 112 4.34 1.49 10.60
N ASN A 113 4.57 0.26 10.11
CA ASN A 113 5.70 -0.05 9.24
C ASN A 113 5.29 -0.24 7.76
N THR A 114 4.05 -0.68 7.50
CA THR A 114 3.58 -1.05 6.14
C THR A 114 2.76 0.05 5.45
N SER A 115 2.30 1.05 6.19
CA SER A 115 1.56 2.21 5.65
C SER A 115 2.41 3.00 4.65
N LEU A 116 1.82 3.39 3.52
CA LEU A 116 2.39 4.34 2.55
C LEU A 116 2.14 5.79 2.99
N CYS A 117 1.04 6.02 3.70
CA CYS A 117 0.62 7.25 4.35
C CYS A 117 1.49 7.55 5.58
N ARG A 118 2.76 7.90 5.36
CA ARG A 118 3.67 8.33 6.42
C ARG A 118 3.55 9.84 6.65
N PRO A 119 3.39 10.29 7.89
CA PRO A 119 3.34 11.71 8.20
C PRO A 119 4.72 12.37 8.06
N LEU A 120 4.73 13.71 7.95
CA LEU A 120 5.98 14.48 7.91
C LEU A 120 6.78 14.31 9.21
N PRO A 121 8.14 14.23 9.14
CA PRO A 121 8.99 14.38 7.95
C PRO A 121 9.30 13.05 7.22
N LEU A 122 8.61 11.95 7.53
CA LEU A 122 8.95 10.60 7.04
C LEU A 122 8.24 10.23 5.72
N ARG A 123 7.65 11.21 5.04
CA ARG A 123 6.86 11.07 3.82
C ARG A 123 7.78 10.91 2.60
N PRO A 124 7.74 9.78 1.87
CA PRO A 124 8.57 9.60 0.68
C PRO A 124 7.89 10.01 -0.64
N TYR A 125 6.58 10.30 -0.60
CA TYR A 125 5.74 10.54 -1.79
C TYR A 125 4.94 11.83 -1.66
N ASP A 126 4.56 12.39 -2.80
CA ASP A 126 3.76 13.62 -2.88
C ASP A 126 2.76 13.54 -4.05
N ALA A 127 1.92 12.50 -4.05
CA ALA A 127 1.03 12.19 -5.18
C ALA A 127 0.08 13.34 -5.55
N CYS A 128 -0.50 14.06 -4.58
CA CYS A 128 -1.39 15.20 -4.85
C CYS A 128 -0.67 16.51 -5.23
N GLY A 129 0.66 16.57 -5.07
CA GLY A 129 1.45 17.78 -5.22
C GLY A 129 0.86 18.94 -4.40
N ASP A 130 0.72 20.10 -5.05
CA ASP A 130 0.19 21.33 -4.42
C ASP A 130 -1.34 21.33 -4.20
N THR A 131 -2.05 20.23 -4.52
CA THR A 131 -3.50 20.18 -4.39
C THR A 131 -3.92 20.15 -2.92
N SER A 132 -4.56 21.22 -2.48
CA SER A 132 -5.05 21.36 -1.11
C SER A 132 -6.26 20.46 -0.84
N LEU A 133 -6.41 20.03 0.42
CA LEU A 133 -7.58 19.29 0.86
C LEU A 133 -8.85 20.13 0.75
N VAL A 134 -9.88 19.57 0.12
CA VAL A 134 -11.28 19.97 0.31
C VAL A 134 -11.96 18.83 1.06
N ALA A 135 -12.47 19.09 2.27
CA ALA A 135 -13.18 18.11 3.09
C ALA A 135 -14.40 18.76 3.76
N ALA A 136 -15.56 18.10 3.68
CA ALA A 136 -16.79 18.55 4.30
C ALA A 136 -17.65 17.37 4.76
N TRP A 137 -18.47 17.61 5.78
CA TRP A 137 -19.53 16.72 6.25
C TRP A 137 -20.85 17.51 6.17
N PRO A 138 -21.44 17.66 4.97
CA PRO A 138 -22.51 18.63 4.74
C PRO A 138 -23.85 18.23 5.37
N TYR A 139 -24.02 16.97 5.77
CA TYR A 139 -25.28 16.45 6.32
C TYR A 139 -25.10 16.10 7.80
N GLU A 140 -25.77 16.84 8.69
CA GLU A 140 -25.71 16.57 10.14
C GLU A 140 -26.22 15.17 10.49
N GLU A 141 -27.22 14.67 9.76
CA GLU A 141 -27.79 13.33 9.94
C GLU A 141 -26.88 12.21 9.43
N ARG A 142 -25.88 12.54 8.60
CA ARG A 142 -24.92 11.60 7.98
C ARG A 142 -23.47 12.00 8.25
N PRO A 143 -23.02 11.94 9.53
CA PRO A 143 -21.64 12.25 9.89
C PRO A 143 -20.63 11.23 9.33
N ASP A 144 -21.11 10.08 8.85
CA ASP A 144 -20.34 9.05 8.17
C ASP A 144 -20.04 9.37 6.70
N LEU A 145 -20.68 10.37 6.09
CA LEU A 145 -20.37 10.79 4.73
C LEU A 145 -19.32 11.91 4.71
N LEU A 146 -18.12 11.60 4.24
CA LEU A 146 -17.08 12.56 3.92
C LEU A 146 -17.19 12.99 2.45
N VAL A 147 -17.40 14.28 2.20
CA VAL A 147 -17.29 14.86 0.84
C VAL A 147 -15.90 15.43 0.66
N THR A 148 -15.22 15.01 -0.41
CA THR A 148 -13.86 15.47 -0.73
C THR A 148 -13.61 15.61 -2.22
N SER A 149 -12.55 16.32 -2.60
CA SER A 149 -12.09 16.42 -3.99
C SER A 149 -11.18 15.24 -4.33
N SER A 150 -11.43 14.59 -5.45
CA SER A 150 -10.60 13.50 -5.97
C SER A 150 -10.34 13.65 -7.46
N CYS A 151 -9.28 13.00 -7.91
CA CYS A 151 -8.92 12.85 -9.31
C CYS A 151 -8.77 11.36 -9.61
N ASN A 152 -9.66 10.79 -10.42
CA ASN A 152 -9.51 9.43 -10.93
C ASN A 152 -8.33 9.40 -11.91
N ILE A 153 -7.37 8.50 -11.71
CA ILE A 153 -6.20 8.37 -12.58
C ILE A 153 -6.20 7.06 -13.36
N GLU A 154 -6.75 5.98 -12.81
CA GLU A 154 -6.71 4.65 -13.40
C GLU A 154 -7.84 3.76 -12.89
N THR A 155 -8.16 2.70 -13.63
CA THR A 155 -9.05 1.62 -13.20
C THR A 155 -8.27 0.30 -13.11
N VAL A 156 -8.48 -0.44 -12.04
CA VAL A 156 -7.89 -1.78 -11.84
C VAL A 156 -8.55 -2.77 -12.81
N VAL A 157 -7.76 -3.42 -13.67
CA VAL A 157 -8.28 -4.40 -14.63
C VAL A 157 -7.87 -5.82 -14.28
N SER A 158 -6.63 -6.01 -13.82
CA SER A 158 -6.09 -7.34 -13.51
C SER A 158 -5.33 -7.30 -12.18
N LEU A 159 -5.39 -8.39 -11.42
CA LEU A 159 -4.74 -8.48 -10.11
C LEU A 159 -4.23 -9.89 -9.82
N SER A 160 -3.08 -9.97 -9.15
CA SER A 160 -2.48 -11.22 -8.66
C SER A 160 -3.24 -11.80 -7.49
N ASP A 161 -3.21 -13.09 -7.18
CA ASP A 161 -3.77 -13.65 -5.93
C ASP A 161 -3.19 -13.04 -4.64
N ASN A 162 -3.88 -13.31 -3.52
CA ASN A 162 -3.39 -12.98 -2.19
C ASN A 162 -2.09 -13.74 -1.88
N LEU A 163 -1.08 -13.03 -1.39
CA LEU A 163 0.18 -13.66 -1.01
C LEU A 163 -0.02 -14.68 0.12
N PRO A 164 0.45 -15.94 -0.05
CA PRO A 164 0.42 -16.92 1.02
C PRO A 164 1.43 -16.57 2.13
N ARG A 165 1.26 -17.13 3.32
CA ARG A 165 2.21 -16.90 4.42
C ARG A 165 3.53 -17.65 4.18
N GLY A 166 4.64 -17.04 4.59
CA GLY A 166 5.97 -17.66 4.56
C GLY A 166 6.58 -17.74 3.16
N GLN A 167 7.41 -18.76 2.92
CA GLN A 167 8.24 -18.88 1.70
C GLN A 167 7.43 -18.93 0.38
N GLY A 168 6.16 -19.34 0.42
CA GLY A 168 5.30 -19.37 -0.77
C GLY A 168 5.04 -17.98 -1.38
N ALA A 169 5.19 -16.90 -0.61
CA ALA A 169 4.98 -15.54 -1.09
C ALA A 169 6.03 -15.12 -2.12
N LEU A 170 7.33 -15.41 -1.89
CA LEU A 170 8.39 -15.09 -2.86
C LEU A 170 8.14 -15.78 -4.19
N LYS A 171 7.73 -17.05 -4.15
CA LYS A 171 7.34 -17.78 -5.36
C LYS A 171 6.17 -17.09 -6.08
N SER A 172 5.15 -16.66 -5.34
CA SER A 172 3.99 -15.99 -5.92
C SER A 172 4.38 -14.66 -6.60
N ILE A 173 5.30 -13.90 -5.98
CA ILE A 173 5.85 -12.68 -6.57
C ILE A 173 6.63 -13.00 -7.85
N VAL A 174 7.62 -13.89 -7.76
CA VAL A 174 8.55 -14.17 -8.87
C VAL A 174 7.86 -14.85 -10.05
N VAL A 175 6.89 -15.72 -9.79
CA VAL A 175 6.21 -16.49 -10.84
C VAL A 175 4.92 -15.82 -11.29
N GLU A 176 3.98 -15.58 -10.38
CA GLU A 176 2.63 -15.13 -10.76
C GLU A 176 2.58 -13.63 -11.03
N TRP A 177 3.21 -12.79 -10.21
CA TRP A 177 3.18 -11.35 -10.46
C TRP A 177 3.96 -10.99 -11.72
N THR A 178 5.09 -11.65 -11.96
CA THR A 178 5.88 -11.44 -13.19
C THR A 178 5.12 -11.91 -14.44
N LYS A 179 4.29 -12.96 -14.35
CA LYS A 179 3.39 -13.35 -15.46
C LYS A 179 2.39 -12.21 -15.75
N LEU A 180 1.75 -11.68 -14.72
CA LEU A 180 0.81 -10.57 -14.87
C LEU A 180 1.49 -9.31 -15.43
N ALA A 181 2.65 -8.93 -14.91
CA ALA A 181 3.40 -7.77 -15.38
C ALA A 181 3.88 -7.92 -16.85
N SER A 182 4.12 -9.15 -17.32
CA SER A 182 4.52 -9.40 -18.71
C SER A 182 3.46 -9.00 -19.75
N THR A 183 2.21 -8.76 -19.33
CA THR A 183 1.10 -8.35 -20.22
C THR A 183 1.25 -6.93 -20.77
N VAL A 184 2.04 -6.08 -20.10
CA VAL A 184 2.28 -4.67 -20.50
C VAL A 184 3.36 -4.55 -21.59
N GLY A 185 4.14 -5.61 -21.81
CA GLY A 185 5.23 -5.63 -22.79
C GLY A 185 6.57 -5.16 -22.21
N ARG A 186 7.48 -4.69 -23.07
CA ARG A 186 8.85 -4.28 -22.68
C ARG A 186 8.96 -2.82 -22.27
N GLU A 187 8.21 -1.95 -22.92
CA GLU A 187 8.19 -0.51 -22.65
C GLU A 187 6.98 -0.20 -21.77
N TYR A 188 7.23 0.40 -20.62
CA TYR A 188 6.20 0.78 -19.66
C TYR A 188 5.54 2.11 -20.09
N PRO A 189 4.31 2.45 -19.67
CA PRO A 189 3.61 3.66 -20.11
C PRO A 189 4.37 4.99 -19.90
N THR A 190 5.31 5.06 -18.94
CA THR A 190 6.17 6.23 -18.72
C THR A 190 7.37 6.30 -19.68
N GLY A 191 7.55 5.32 -20.56
CA GLY A 191 8.73 5.13 -21.42
C GLY A 191 9.87 4.36 -20.73
N GLU A 192 9.70 3.98 -19.47
CA GLU A 192 10.69 3.20 -18.72
C GLU A 192 10.69 1.72 -19.13
N PHE A 193 11.73 1.00 -18.70
CA PHE A 193 11.82 -0.43 -18.94
C PHE A 193 10.91 -1.18 -17.96
N ALA A 194 9.90 -1.88 -18.47
CA ALA A 194 8.89 -2.55 -17.64
C ALA A 194 9.46 -3.55 -16.60
N PRO A 195 10.51 -4.36 -16.89
CA PRO A 195 11.18 -5.18 -15.86
C PRO A 195 11.68 -4.37 -14.66
N ASP A 196 12.32 -3.23 -14.90
CA ASP A 196 12.86 -2.40 -13.83
C ASP A 196 11.72 -1.76 -13.01
N VAL A 197 10.67 -1.31 -13.70
CA VAL A 197 9.46 -0.76 -13.07
C VAL A 197 8.76 -1.81 -12.21
N PHE A 198 8.72 -3.07 -12.65
CA PHE A 198 8.17 -4.17 -11.87
C PHE A 198 8.96 -4.39 -10.56
N VAL A 199 10.29 -4.45 -10.64
CA VAL A 199 11.15 -4.60 -9.44
C VAL A 199 10.98 -3.42 -8.50
N ARG A 200 10.97 -2.18 -9.02
CA ARG A 200 10.67 -0.98 -8.23
C ARG A 200 9.30 -1.08 -7.57
N THR A 201 8.27 -1.48 -8.30
CA THR A 201 6.91 -1.62 -7.78
C THR A 201 6.85 -2.61 -6.61
N CYS A 202 7.58 -3.73 -6.69
CA CYS A 202 7.63 -4.73 -5.61
C CYS A 202 8.17 -4.19 -4.28
N VAL A 203 8.95 -3.10 -4.30
CA VAL A 203 9.43 -2.40 -3.10
C VAL A 203 8.86 -0.99 -2.97
N VAL A 204 7.78 -0.71 -3.70
CA VAL A 204 7.15 0.61 -3.82
C VAL A 204 8.15 1.73 -4.11
N ASP A 205 9.21 1.43 -4.85
CA ASP A 205 10.33 2.31 -5.19
C ASP A 205 10.99 2.99 -3.98
N THR A 206 11.11 2.25 -2.88
CA THR A 206 11.75 2.70 -1.65
C THR A 206 12.91 1.81 -1.24
N SER A 207 13.82 2.38 -0.43
CA SER A 207 14.98 1.67 0.11
C SER A 207 15.25 2.00 1.57
N GLY A 208 15.86 1.04 2.26
CA GLY A 208 16.26 1.14 3.67
C GLY A 208 15.10 1.31 4.65
N PRO A 209 15.40 1.36 5.96
CA PRO A 209 14.38 1.46 7.02
C PRO A 209 13.57 2.77 6.98
N LEU A 210 14.15 3.84 6.43
CA LEU A 210 13.50 5.15 6.28
C LEU A 210 12.69 5.28 4.99
N ARG A 211 12.67 4.24 4.14
CA ARG A 211 11.92 4.19 2.88
C ARG A 211 12.20 5.37 1.95
N GLN A 212 13.48 5.64 1.71
CA GLN A 212 13.89 6.70 0.79
C GLN A 212 13.51 6.32 -0.66
N SER A 213 12.89 7.25 -1.37
CA SER A 213 12.54 7.16 -2.79
C SER A 213 13.38 8.16 -3.60
N PRO A 214 13.82 7.82 -4.83
CA PRO A 214 13.64 6.53 -5.50
C PRO A 214 14.59 5.45 -4.98
N MET A 215 14.29 4.19 -5.27
CA MET A 215 15.17 3.06 -4.93
C MET A 215 16.53 3.20 -5.67
N PRO A 216 17.67 3.08 -4.97
CA PRO A 216 19.01 3.05 -5.56
C PRO A 216 19.27 1.83 -6.46
N ARG A 217 20.21 1.97 -7.41
CA ARG A 217 20.52 0.92 -8.38
C ARG A 217 21.07 -0.38 -7.75
N ASN A 218 21.85 -0.29 -6.68
CA ASN A 218 22.37 -1.47 -6.00
C ASN A 218 21.26 -2.31 -5.34
N TYR A 219 20.19 -1.68 -4.86
CA TYR A 219 19.00 -2.39 -4.36
C TYR A 219 18.28 -3.11 -5.50
N HIS A 220 18.11 -2.43 -6.63
CA HIS A 220 17.55 -3.02 -7.85
C HIS A 220 18.34 -4.27 -8.27
N ASP A 221 19.64 -4.13 -8.48
CA ASP A 221 20.52 -5.23 -8.92
C ASP A 221 20.47 -6.42 -7.93
N SER A 222 20.38 -6.14 -6.63
CA SER A 222 20.22 -7.16 -5.59
C SER A 222 18.89 -7.92 -5.71
N LEU A 223 17.79 -7.23 -6.02
CA LEU A 223 16.48 -7.85 -6.21
C LEU A 223 16.40 -8.67 -7.51
N CYS A 224 17.02 -8.20 -8.59
CA CYS A 224 17.14 -8.98 -9.83
C CYS A 224 17.81 -10.33 -9.56
N ARG A 225 18.93 -10.35 -8.81
CA ARG A 225 19.61 -11.59 -8.41
C ARG A 225 18.75 -12.49 -7.51
N LEU A 226 17.99 -11.89 -6.58
CA LEU A 226 17.04 -12.66 -5.77
C LEU A 226 16.00 -13.34 -6.66
N PHE A 227 15.42 -12.62 -7.61
CA PHE A 227 14.35 -13.12 -8.47
C PHE A 227 14.88 -14.22 -9.39
N GLU A 228 16.08 -14.04 -9.97
CA GLU A 228 16.79 -15.06 -10.73
C GLU A 228 16.98 -16.35 -9.90
N ARG A 229 17.55 -16.24 -8.69
CA ARG A 229 17.79 -17.41 -7.82
C ARG A 229 16.50 -18.12 -7.45
N CYS A 230 15.46 -17.36 -7.08
CA CYS A 230 14.14 -17.92 -6.76
C CYS A 230 13.51 -18.62 -7.96
N PHE A 231 13.62 -18.04 -9.15
CA PHE A 231 13.08 -18.64 -10.37
C PHE A 231 13.83 -19.91 -10.75
N THR A 232 15.16 -19.88 -10.81
CA THR A 232 15.99 -21.04 -11.11
C THR A 232 15.71 -22.18 -10.13
N HIS A 233 15.61 -21.88 -8.83
CA HIS A 233 15.25 -22.89 -7.82
C HIS A 233 13.85 -23.49 -8.06
N HIS A 234 12.85 -22.65 -8.37
CA HIS A 234 11.50 -23.11 -8.67
C HIS A 234 11.46 -24.02 -9.91
N VAL A 235 12.19 -23.67 -10.98
CA VAL A 235 12.31 -24.48 -12.19
C VAL A 235 12.98 -25.83 -11.88
N VAL A 236 14.11 -25.85 -11.15
CA VAL A 236 14.82 -27.09 -10.78
C VAL A 236 13.90 -28.03 -9.98
N LEU A 237 13.17 -27.50 -9.00
CA LEU A 237 12.22 -28.30 -8.21
C LEU A 237 11.08 -28.89 -9.06
N LYS A 238 10.64 -28.18 -10.10
CA LYS A 238 9.54 -28.58 -10.98
C LYS A 238 9.96 -29.54 -12.08
N CYS A 239 11.15 -29.36 -12.65
CA CYS A 239 11.69 -30.16 -13.75
C CYS A 239 12.29 -31.50 -13.31
N GLY A 240 12.76 -31.64 -12.07
CA GLY A 240 13.64 -32.75 -11.71
C GLY A 240 14.94 -32.73 -12.55
N GLU A 241 15.53 -33.91 -12.82
CA GLU A 241 16.48 -34.04 -13.94
C GLU A 241 15.76 -33.69 -15.25
N LEU A 242 16.39 -32.89 -16.12
CA LEU A 242 15.92 -32.24 -17.38
C LEU A 242 15.08 -33.05 -18.40
N ASN A 243 14.64 -34.27 -18.11
CA ASN A 243 14.04 -35.21 -19.05
C ASN A 243 12.50 -35.25 -19.08
N ARG A 244 11.77 -34.43 -18.30
CA ARG A 244 10.30 -34.28 -18.42
C ARG A 244 9.85 -32.85 -18.12
N LEU A 245 9.94 -31.96 -19.11
CA LEU A 245 9.33 -30.63 -19.05
C LEU A 245 7.82 -30.75 -19.31
N ASP A 246 7.01 -30.51 -18.28
CA ASP A 246 5.55 -30.32 -18.40
C ASP A 246 5.23 -28.99 -19.11
N GLU A 247 4.10 -28.91 -19.82
CA GLU A 247 3.67 -27.70 -20.55
C GLU A 247 3.58 -26.47 -19.63
N THR A 248 3.17 -26.67 -18.38
CA THR A 248 3.10 -25.61 -17.36
C THR A 248 4.47 -25.00 -17.04
N VAL A 249 5.50 -25.84 -16.93
CA VAL A 249 6.88 -25.42 -16.64
C VAL A 249 7.49 -24.74 -17.85
N LEU A 250 7.19 -25.24 -19.05
CA LEU A 250 7.62 -24.60 -20.29
C LEU A 250 7.02 -23.19 -20.42
N GLN A 251 5.74 -23.02 -20.10
CA GLN A 251 5.06 -21.73 -20.12
C GLN A 251 5.65 -20.75 -19.08
N GLU A 252 6.01 -21.24 -17.89
CA GLU A 252 6.74 -20.46 -16.88
C GLU A 252 8.12 -20.01 -17.36
N CYS A 253 8.87 -20.91 -18.01
CA CYS A 253 10.16 -20.61 -18.64
C CYS A 253 10.07 -19.66 -19.84
N THR A 254 8.90 -19.51 -20.45
CA THR A 254 8.67 -18.55 -21.55
C THR A 254 8.30 -17.14 -21.08
N ASN A 255 8.30 -16.86 -19.78
CA ASN A 255 7.98 -15.52 -19.28
C ASN A 255 9.08 -14.51 -19.74
N PRO A 256 8.74 -13.56 -20.64
CA PRO A 256 9.73 -12.65 -21.22
C PRO A 256 10.30 -11.67 -20.19
N LEU A 257 9.51 -11.35 -19.16
CA LEU A 257 9.90 -10.44 -18.09
C LEU A 257 10.93 -11.12 -17.16
N ILE A 258 10.70 -12.39 -16.78
CA ILE A 258 11.67 -13.20 -16.04
C ILE A 258 12.97 -13.35 -16.85
N ALA A 259 12.87 -13.75 -18.12
CA ALA A 259 14.04 -13.91 -18.99
C ALA A 259 14.87 -12.62 -19.05
N THR A 260 14.22 -11.47 -19.06
CA THR A 260 14.89 -10.17 -19.06
C THR A 260 15.59 -9.88 -17.73
N LEU A 261 14.93 -10.14 -16.59
CA LEU A 261 15.53 -9.97 -15.26
C LEU A 261 16.74 -10.89 -15.04
N MET A 262 16.71 -12.13 -15.57
CA MET A 262 17.84 -13.05 -15.51
C MET A 262 19.04 -12.55 -16.29
N VAL A 263 18.82 -11.98 -17.49
CA VAL A 263 19.89 -11.39 -18.30
C VAL A 263 20.52 -10.19 -17.58
N ASP A 264 19.70 -9.31 -16.99
CA ASP A 264 20.20 -8.15 -16.24
C ASP A 264 21.03 -8.59 -15.02
N ALA A 265 20.53 -9.55 -14.25
CA ALA A 265 21.26 -10.11 -13.11
C ALA A 265 22.63 -10.70 -13.54
N TYR A 266 22.66 -11.50 -14.61
CA TYR A 266 23.89 -12.10 -15.15
C TYR A 266 24.90 -11.05 -15.64
N GLN A 267 24.44 -9.98 -16.29
CA GLN A 267 25.33 -8.91 -16.76
C GLN A 267 26.03 -8.19 -15.61
N THR A 268 25.40 -8.08 -14.44
CA THR A 268 26.00 -7.46 -13.25
C THR A 268 27.03 -8.34 -12.54
N GLU A 269 27.08 -9.65 -12.81
CA GLU A 269 28.13 -10.52 -12.28
C GLU A 269 29.44 -10.25 -13.03
N GLY A 270 30.48 -9.82 -12.32
CA GLY A 270 31.80 -9.62 -12.92
C GLY A 270 32.39 -10.93 -13.48
N PRO A 271 33.27 -10.88 -14.49
CA PRO A 271 33.77 -12.07 -15.20
C PRO A 271 34.40 -13.14 -14.30
N ALA A 272 35.00 -12.74 -13.16
CA ALA A 272 35.60 -13.66 -12.20
C ALA A 272 34.60 -14.55 -11.44
N ASN A 273 33.34 -14.12 -11.29
CA ASN A 273 32.30 -14.91 -10.61
C ASN A 273 31.53 -15.83 -11.58
N ARG A 274 31.69 -15.64 -12.89
CA ARG A 274 30.97 -16.41 -13.92
C ARG A 274 31.54 -17.82 -14.10
N ASP A 275 32.85 -17.98 -13.97
CA ASP A 275 33.55 -19.25 -14.19
C ASP A 275 33.35 -20.27 -13.04
N GLU A 276 33.03 -19.82 -11.83
CA GLU A 276 32.76 -20.69 -10.67
C GLU A 276 31.35 -21.31 -10.71
N ALA A 277 30.37 -20.61 -11.30
CA ALA A 277 28.97 -21.04 -11.36
C ALA A 277 28.75 -22.24 -12.30
N GLU A 278 29.51 -22.33 -13.40
CA GLU A 278 29.38 -23.43 -14.38
C GLU A 278 29.94 -24.78 -13.89
N GLN A 279 30.76 -24.79 -12.83
CA GLN A 279 31.43 -26.00 -12.34
C GLN A 279 30.72 -26.69 -11.15
N SER A 280 29.74 -26.02 -10.52
CA SER A 280 29.05 -26.52 -9.31
C SER A 280 27.69 -27.16 -9.63
N GLY A 281 27.68 -28.13 -10.56
CA GLY A 281 26.46 -28.78 -11.07
C GLY A 281 25.78 -29.81 -10.15
N THR A 282 26.10 -29.86 -8.85
CA THR A 282 25.47 -30.81 -7.91
C THR A 282 25.39 -30.23 -6.50
N ALA A 283 24.20 -29.86 -6.03
CA ALA A 283 24.01 -29.52 -4.61
C ALA A 283 22.60 -29.88 -4.11
N THR A 284 22.56 -30.79 -3.13
CA THR A 284 21.45 -31.05 -2.20
C THR A 284 21.29 -29.88 -1.23
N VAL A 285 20.04 -29.49 -0.96
CA VAL A 285 19.67 -28.28 -0.22
C VAL A 285 19.40 -28.59 1.25
N ASP A 286 20.20 -28.04 2.17
CA ASP A 286 19.85 -27.85 3.57
C ASP A 286 19.82 -26.34 3.87
N THR A 287 18.65 -25.82 4.22
CA THR A 287 18.38 -24.38 4.38
C THR A 287 18.04 -24.05 5.82
N THR A 288 19.06 -23.93 6.67
CA THR A 288 18.93 -23.17 7.92
C THR A 288 19.53 -21.79 7.71
N ALA A 289 18.77 -20.77 8.10
CA ALA A 289 19.15 -19.36 8.11
C ALA A 289 20.36 -19.11 9.02
N SER A 290 21.54 -19.44 8.52
CA SER A 290 22.85 -19.01 9.03
C SER A 290 23.84 -19.27 7.91
N GLY A 291 24.50 -18.20 7.46
CA GLY A 291 25.13 -18.08 6.15
C GLY A 291 25.92 -19.29 5.66
N THR A 292 25.77 -19.57 4.37
CA THR A 292 26.82 -20.19 3.57
C THR A 292 26.90 -19.48 2.21
N SER A 293 28.13 -19.11 1.88
CA SER A 293 28.57 -18.40 0.71
C SER A 293 28.49 -19.28 -0.53
N PHE A 294 27.68 -18.86 -1.51
CA PHE A 294 27.93 -19.17 -2.92
C PHE A 294 28.80 -18.03 -3.48
N GLY A 295 29.92 -18.36 -4.12
CA GLY A 295 30.77 -17.41 -4.85
C GLY A 295 29.93 -16.69 -5.90
N GLY A 296 29.72 -15.40 -5.69
CA GLY A 296 28.75 -14.57 -6.39
C GLY A 296 28.30 -13.44 -5.45
N ALA A 297 28.08 -12.24 -5.98
CA ALA A 297 27.79 -11.07 -5.15
C ALA A 297 26.54 -11.32 -4.28
N THR A 298 26.66 -11.06 -2.97
CA THR A 298 25.62 -11.37 -1.97
C THR A 298 24.36 -10.53 -2.19
N VAL A 299 23.17 -11.13 -2.07
CA VAL A 299 21.89 -10.41 -2.03
C VAL A 299 21.85 -9.55 -0.75
N ASP A 300 21.59 -8.26 -0.90
CA ASP A 300 21.46 -7.30 0.19
C ASP A 300 20.23 -7.64 1.05
N PRO A 301 20.40 -7.99 2.35
CA PRO A 301 19.29 -8.27 3.24
C PRO A 301 18.28 -7.12 3.36
N GLY A 302 18.74 -5.87 3.30
CA GLY A 302 17.87 -4.70 3.38
C GLY A 302 16.93 -4.56 2.18
N ALA A 303 17.35 -5.02 1.00
CA ALA A 303 16.48 -5.08 -0.17
C ALA A 303 15.40 -6.15 -0.01
N VAL A 304 15.75 -7.30 0.58
CA VAL A 304 14.79 -8.38 0.90
C VAL A 304 13.79 -7.93 1.96
N ASP A 305 14.25 -7.23 3.00
CA ASP A 305 13.38 -6.66 4.04
C ASP A 305 12.41 -5.63 3.45
N ALA A 306 12.88 -4.76 2.54
CA ALA A 306 12.02 -3.78 1.85
C ALA A 306 10.94 -4.46 1.00
N LEU A 307 11.28 -5.55 0.30
CA LEU A 307 10.33 -6.36 -0.47
C LEU A 307 9.24 -6.94 0.43
N TRP A 308 9.62 -7.56 1.56
CA TRP A 308 8.65 -8.10 2.50
C TRP A 308 7.76 -7.02 3.10
N LEU A 309 8.36 -5.89 3.46
CA LEU A 309 7.63 -4.77 4.05
C LEU A 309 6.59 -4.18 3.09
N ALA A 310 6.97 -4.01 1.81
CA ALA A 310 6.11 -3.45 0.78
C ALA A 310 4.96 -4.40 0.39
N CYS A 311 5.25 -5.70 0.25
CA CYS A 311 4.29 -6.68 -0.25
C CYS A 311 3.32 -7.21 0.82
N THR A 312 3.64 -7.05 2.12
CA THR A 312 2.78 -7.56 3.20
C THR A 312 1.37 -6.94 3.13
N ASN A 313 0.33 -7.78 3.18
CA ASN A 313 -1.08 -7.39 3.05
C ASN A 313 -1.43 -6.60 1.78
N ARG A 314 -0.63 -6.75 0.71
CA ARG A 314 -0.88 -6.15 -0.59
C ARG A 314 -0.97 -7.19 -1.69
N ARG A 315 -1.59 -6.79 -2.79
CA ARG A 315 -1.64 -7.53 -4.04
C ARG A 315 -1.11 -6.66 -5.17
N PHE A 316 -0.44 -7.29 -6.12
CA PHE A 316 -0.02 -6.65 -7.36
C PHE A 316 -1.20 -6.52 -8.30
N PHE A 317 -1.30 -5.37 -8.98
CA PHE A 317 -2.32 -5.13 -9.97
C PHE A 317 -1.79 -4.39 -11.19
N VAL A 318 -2.52 -4.53 -12.29
CA VAL A 318 -2.30 -3.82 -13.56
C VAL A 318 -3.57 -3.07 -13.92
N THR A 319 -3.42 -1.80 -14.28
CA THR A 319 -4.53 -0.93 -14.63
C THR A 319 -4.89 -1.00 -16.12
N GLY A 320 -5.99 -0.36 -16.51
CA GLY A 320 -6.44 -0.31 -17.91
C GLY A 320 -5.40 0.26 -18.87
N ASN A 321 -4.61 1.25 -18.45
CA ASN A 321 -3.53 1.82 -19.25
C ASN A 321 -2.18 1.12 -19.06
N GLY A 322 -2.15 -0.03 -18.37
CA GLY A 322 -0.92 -0.82 -18.20
C GLY A 322 0.00 -0.34 -17.08
N PHE A 323 -0.49 0.47 -16.13
CA PHE A 323 0.32 0.84 -14.97
C PHE A 323 0.36 -0.28 -13.93
N PHE A 324 1.51 -0.46 -13.30
CA PHE A 324 1.76 -1.40 -12.21
C PHE A 324 1.48 -0.74 -10.87
N GLY A 325 0.83 -1.49 -9.98
CA GLY A 325 0.59 -1.03 -8.62
C GLY A 325 0.59 -2.13 -7.57
N LEU A 326 0.67 -1.67 -6.32
CA LEU A 326 0.48 -2.47 -5.11
C LEU A 326 -0.63 -1.86 -4.27
N GLY A 327 -1.73 -2.59 -4.13
CA GLY A 327 -2.92 -2.13 -3.42
C GLY A 327 -3.30 -3.03 -2.25
N PRO A 328 -4.35 -2.66 -1.49
CA PRO A 328 -4.83 -3.41 -0.34
C PRO A 328 -5.19 -4.84 -0.72
N ARG A 329 -5.15 -5.74 0.27
CA ARG A 329 -5.55 -7.15 0.11
C ARG A 329 -6.95 -7.32 -0.51
N ASP A 330 -7.87 -6.41 -0.18
CA ASP A 330 -9.29 -6.47 -0.55
C ASP A 330 -9.61 -5.75 -1.88
N LEU A 331 -8.56 -5.35 -2.62
CA LEU A 331 -8.67 -4.79 -3.98
C LEU A 331 -9.32 -5.78 -4.94
N GLN A 332 -10.16 -5.25 -5.83
CA GLN A 332 -10.93 -5.98 -6.84
C GLN A 332 -10.77 -5.34 -8.22
N ALA A 333 -11.02 -6.12 -9.28
CA ALA A 333 -11.13 -5.59 -10.63
C ALA A 333 -12.37 -4.68 -10.72
N GLY A 334 -12.24 -3.55 -11.40
CA GLY A 334 -13.25 -2.50 -11.43
C GLY A 334 -13.13 -1.47 -10.30
N ASP A 335 -12.27 -1.70 -9.30
CA ASP A 335 -11.91 -0.64 -8.36
C ASP A 335 -11.16 0.48 -9.11
N GLU A 336 -11.36 1.71 -8.65
CA GLU A 336 -10.78 2.92 -9.22
C GLU A 336 -9.61 3.40 -8.36
N VAL A 337 -8.56 3.92 -9.01
CA VAL A 337 -7.42 4.53 -8.34
C VAL A 337 -7.56 6.05 -8.43
N HIS A 338 -7.69 6.69 -7.28
CA HIS A 338 -7.87 8.14 -7.16
C HIS A 338 -6.69 8.76 -6.41
N ILE A 339 -6.35 10.00 -6.77
CA ILE A 339 -5.57 10.88 -5.92
C ILE A 339 -6.55 11.79 -5.19
N LEU A 340 -6.46 11.83 -3.86
CA LEU A 340 -7.29 12.70 -3.02
C LEU A 340 -6.52 13.98 -2.68
N GLY A 341 -7.24 15.09 -2.53
CA GLY A 341 -6.63 16.36 -2.12
C GLY A 341 -5.93 16.21 -0.77
N GLY A 342 -4.70 16.72 -0.65
CA GLY A 342 -3.92 16.65 0.59
C GLY A 342 -3.38 15.27 0.99
N THR A 343 -3.41 14.26 0.11
CA THR A 343 -2.82 12.93 0.37
C THR A 343 -1.45 12.72 -0.30
N PRO A 344 -0.48 12.09 0.38
CA PRO A 344 0.83 11.81 -0.21
C PRO A 344 0.83 10.66 -1.22
N VAL A 345 -0.24 9.86 -1.25
CA VAL A 345 -0.32 8.64 -2.07
C VAL A 345 -1.72 8.47 -2.66
N PRO A 346 -1.87 7.73 -3.77
CA PRO A 346 -3.18 7.37 -4.29
C PRO A 346 -3.94 6.42 -3.37
N PHE A 347 -5.27 6.43 -3.51
CA PHE A 347 -6.22 5.58 -2.82
C PHE A 347 -7.05 4.79 -3.81
N VAL A 348 -7.35 3.55 -3.44
CA VAL A 348 -8.27 2.69 -4.14
C VAL A 348 -9.67 2.96 -3.60
N LEU A 349 -10.56 3.38 -4.50
CA LEU A 349 -11.96 3.65 -4.23
C LEU A 349 -12.83 2.66 -5.02
N ARG A 350 -13.82 2.08 -4.36
CA ARG A 350 -14.80 1.22 -5.01
C ARG A 350 -16.03 2.04 -5.37
N PRO A 351 -16.37 2.23 -6.65
CA PRO A 351 -17.55 2.97 -7.04
C PRO A 351 -18.81 2.25 -6.57
N TYR A 352 -19.78 3.01 -6.07
CA TYR A 352 -21.10 2.50 -5.81
C TYR A 352 -21.94 2.60 -7.09
N ALA A 353 -22.30 1.44 -7.66
CA ALA A 353 -23.30 1.38 -8.71
C ALA A 353 -24.68 1.25 -8.07
N ALA A 354 -25.51 2.30 -8.17
CA ALA A 354 -26.94 2.16 -7.90
C ALA A 354 -27.46 1.07 -8.84
N SER A 355 -27.81 -0.08 -8.31
CA SER A 355 -28.31 -1.21 -9.08
C SER A 355 -29.54 -0.76 -9.84
N ALA A 356 -29.41 -0.64 -11.17
CA ALA A 356 -30.56 -0.51 -12.05
C ALA A 356 -31.42 -1.76 -11.88
N GLU A 357 -32.49 -1.61 -11.10
CA GLU A 357 -33.59 -2.55 -10.87
C GLU A 357 -33.20 -4.02 -10.61
N GLY A 358 -33.25 -4.43 -9.33
CA GLY A 358 -33.86 -5.73 -9.00
C GLY A 358 -32.97 -6.98 -8.92
N SER A 359 -31.71 -6.87 -8.51
CA SER A 359 -30.98 -8.06 -8.04
C SER A 359 -30.28 -7.77 -6.71
N GLY A 360 -30.99 -8.02 -5.61
CA GLY A 360 -30.42 -8.05 -4.26
C GLY A 360 -29.34 -9.13 -4.19
N GLY A 361 -28.09 -8.70 -4.32
CA GLY A 361 -26.92 -9.47 -3.94
C GLY A 361 -26.75 -9.44 -2.41
N PRO A 362 -26.07 -10.42 -1.80
CA PRO A 362 -25.91 -10.52 -0.35
C PRO A 362 -24.96 -9.48 0.26
N ASP A 363 -24.53 -8.48 -0.50
CA ASP A 363 -23.45 -7.53 -0.17
C ASP A 363 -23.91 -6.05 -0.30
N GLU A 364 -25.21 -5.79 -0.17
CA GLU A 364 -25.72 -4.43 0.05
C GLU A 364 -25.24 -3.97 1.43
N ASP A 365 -24.17 -3.16 1.44
CA ASP A 365 -23.70 -2.46 2.62
C ASP A 365 -24.88 -1.68 3.21
N ARG A 366 -25.32 -2.08 4.41
CA ARG A 366 -26.54 -1.58 5.06
C ARG A 366 -26.55 -0.06 5.23
N ARG A 367 -25.38 0.61 5.16
CA ARG A 367 -25.29 2.06 5.25
C ARG A 367 -25.68 2.78 3.96
N THR A 368 -25.54 2.13 2.81
CA THR A 368 -25.63 2.80 1.50
C THR A 368 -27.04 3.23 1.11
N PRO A 369 -28.11 2.44 1.34
CA PRO A 369 -29.48 2.87 1.09
C PRO A 369 -29.80 4.19 1.81
N THR A 370 -29.41 4.27 3.09
CA THR A 370 -29.59 5.48 3.89
C THR A 370 -28.83 6.70 3.30
N VAL A 371 -27.70 6.50 2.59
CA VAL A 371 -26.85 7.64 2.11
C VAL A 371 -27.57 8.33 0.96
N LEU A 372 -28.05 7.52 0.03
CA LEU A 372 -28.76 7.99 -1.16
C LEU A 372 -30.06 8.70 -0.79
N ASP A 373 -30.79 8.18 0.21
CA ASP A 373 -32.01 8.81 0.73
C ASP A 373 -31.76 10.24 1.25
N ALA A 374 -30.56 10.53 1.75
CA ALA A 374 -30.20 11.84 2.34
C ALA A 374 -29.66 12.87 1.34
N ILE A 375 -29.01 12.43 0.24
CA ILE A 375 -28.32 13.33 -0.70
C ILE A 375 -29.28 13.90 -1.76
N GLY A 376 -30.42 13.24 -2.02
CA GLY A 376 -31.24 13.53 -3.21
C GLY A 376 -30.51 13.11 -4.49
N GLU A 377 -31.24 12.82 -5.58
CA GLU A 377 -30.68 12.24 -6.82
C GLU A 377 -29.69 13.14 -7.61
N ASP A 378 -29.31 14.31 -7.08
CA ASP A 378 -28.44 15.26 -7.77
C ASP A 378 -26.94 15.00 -7.49
N ASP A 379 -26.33 14.20 -8.37
CA ASP A 379 -24.97 14.33 -8.96
C ASP A 379 -23.67 14.21 -8.12
N ILE A 380 -23.66 13.58 -6.94
CA ILE A 380 -22.38 13.20 -6.26
C ILE A 380 -22.11 11.69 -6.40
N LYS A 381 -21.00 11.33 -7.04
CA LYS A 381 -20.53 9.95 -7.09
C LYS A 381 -20.13 9.46 -5.70
N LEU A 382 -20.66 8.30 -5.32
CA LEU A 382 -20.39 7.67 -4.03
C LEU A 382 -19.37 6.55 -4.16
N TYR A 383 -18.47 6.50 -3.20
CA TYR A 383 -17.38 5.53 -3.15
C TYR A 383 -17.22 4.95 -1.76
N ARG A 384 -16.81 3.68 -1.73
CA ARG A 384 -16.24 3.06 -0.54
C ARG A 384 -14.72 3.11 -0.63
N MET A 385 -14.04 3.62 0.40
CA MET A 385 -12.58 3.62 0.47
C MET A 385 -12.05 2.22 0.77
N VAL A 386 -11.32 1.64 -0.20
CA VAL A 386 -10.68 0.32 -0.04
C VAL A 386 -9.36 0.47 0.71
N GLY A 387 -8.56 1.48 0.38
CA GLY A 387 -7.34 1.84 1.11
C GLY A 387 -6.26 2.46 0.22
N GLU A 388 -5.13 2.82 0.81
CA GLU A 388 -3.97 3.38 0.09
C GLU A 388 -3.30 2.38 -0.86
N CYS A 389 -2.76 2.87 -1.97
CA CYS A 389 -1.98 2.08 -2.91
C CYS A 389 -0.75 2.82 -3.43
N TYR A 390 0.19 2.03 -3.95
CA TYR A 390 1.28 2.50 -4.77
C TYR A 390 0.93 2.27 -6.24
N ILE A 391 1.21 3.24 -7.10
CA ILE A 391 1.15 3.06 -8.55
C ILE A 391 2.35 3.77 -9.18
N HIS A 392 3.16 3.02 -9.92
CA HIS A 392 4.39 3.57 -10.48
C HIS A 392 4.07 4.62 -11.54
N GLY A 393 4.62 5.83 -11.39
CA GLY A 393 4.37 6.96 -12.28
C GLY A 393 3.42 8.05 -11.74
N TYR A 394 2.76 7.84 -10.60
CA TYR A 394 1.86 8.85 -9.99
C TYR A 394 2.17 9.17 -8.51
N MET A 395 3.35 8.84 -8.02
CA MET A 395 3.71 9.01 -6.60
C MET A 395 4.38 10.37 -6.26
N GLN A 396 4.71 11.19 -7.25
CA GLN A 396 5.52 12.41 -7.12
C GLN A 396 4.90 13.58 -7.89
N GLY A 397 3.61 13.87 -7.64
CA GLY A 397 2.92 15.05 -8.17
C GLY A 397 2.66 15.07 -9.68
N GLN A 398 2.82 13.94 -10.38
CA GLN A 398 2.64 13.87 -11.84
C GLN A 398 1.22 14.21 -12.28
N VAL A 399 0.21 14.09 -11.40
CA VAL A 399 -1.18 14.45 -11.71
C VAL A 399 -1.32 15.94 -12.06
N SER A 400 -0.52 16.81 -11.44
CA SER A 400 -0.61 18.26 -11.62
C SER A 400 -0.15 18.74 -13.01
N THR A 401 0.58 17.90 -13.76
CA THR A 401 1.06 18.23 -15.11
C THR A 401 0.18 17.66 -16.21
N ARG A 402 -0.87 16.92 -15.85
CA ARG A 402 -1.80 16.26 -16.77
C ARG A 402 -3.01 17.16 -17.05
N ASN A 403 -3.38 17.24 -18.32
CA ASN A 403 -4.58 17.98 -18.76
C ASN A 403 -5.79 17.06 -19.03
N ASP A 404 -5.57 15.75 -18.99
CA ASP A 404 -6.59 14.73 -19.29
C ASP A 404 -7.25 14.17 -18.03
N VAL A 405 -6.92 14.74 -16.86
CA VAL A 405 -7.49 14.35 -15.57
C VAL A 405 -8.24 15.54 -14.97
N GLU A 406 -9.41 15.27 -14.40
CA GLU A 406 -10.27 16.29 -13.82
C GLU A 406 -10.49 16.02 -12.34
N TRP A 407 -10.47 17.10 -11.54
CA TRP A 407 -10.81 17.04 -10.13
C TRP A 407 -12.31 17.21 -9.94
N GLU A 408 -12.94 16.25 -9.29
CA GLU A 408 -14.37 16.25 -9.00
C GLU A 408 -14.66 16.06 -7.51
N GLY A 409 -15.84 16.53 -7.07
CA GLY A 409 -16.34 16.28 -5.72
C GLY A 409 -16.95 14.89 -5.63
N ILE A 410 -16.50 14.09 -4.66
CA ILE A 410 -16.99 12.73 -4.41
C ILE A 410 -17.44 12.58 -2.96
N GLY A 411 -18.36 11.65 -2.72
CA GLY A 411 -18.75 11.21 -1.38
C GLY A 411 -18.09 9.88 -1.01
N ILE A 412 -17.49 9.81 0.18
CA ILE A 412 -16.91 8.60 0.76
C ILE A 412 -17.66 8.27 2.04
N PHE A 413 -18.27 7.09 2.11
CA PHE A 413 -19.14 6.66 3.22
C PHE A 413 -18.56 5.51 4.06
#